data_AF-A0A537HR07-F1
#
_entry.id   AF-A0A537HR07-F1
#
_cell.length_a   1.000
_cell.length_b   1.000
_cell.length_c   1.000
_cell.angle_alpha   90.00
_cell.angle_beta   90.00
_cell.angle_gamma   90.00
#
_symmetry.space_group_name_H-M   'P 1'
#
loop_
_entity.id
_entity.type
_entity.pdbx_description
1 polymer ?
#
loop_
_entity_poly.entity_id
_entity_poly.type
_entity_poly.pdbx_seq_one_letter_code
_entity_poly.pdbx_strand_id
1 'polypeptide(L)' 'MAHKTLTISEEAYNALARIKGRDESFTKAILRLTKKKAAGNLLDYVRSFSPDEELASAVEKVLEKRGKLRLRSPEL' A
#
# COMPACT_ATOMS: atom_id res chain seq x y z
N MET A 1 -4.28 -19.23 23.90
CA MET A 1 -4.67 -19.57 22.51
C MET A 1 -3.75 -20.67 22.02
N ALA A 2 -4.16 -21.48 21.05
CA ALA A 2 -3.25 -22.45 20.46
C ALA A 2 -2.08 -21.73 19.77
N HIS A 3 -0.85 -22.16 20.07
CA HIS A 3 0.35 -21.62 19.43
C HIS A 3 0.82 -22.61 18.36
N LYS A 4 1.26 -22.08 17.22
CA LYS A 4 1.92 -22.85 16.15
C LYS A 4 3.28 -22.20 15.87
N THR A 5 4.29 -23.02 15.66
CA THR A 5 5.63 -22.57 15.27
C THR A 5 5.72 -22.48 13.76
N LEU A 6 6.23 -21.36 13.25
CA LEU A 6 6.49 -21.13 11.84
C LEU A 6 8.00 -20.97 11.64
N THR A 7 8.60 -21.84 10.83
CA THR A 7 9.99 -21.73 10.42
C THR A 7 10.05 -21.00 9.07
N ILE A 8 10.91 -19.99 8.97
CA ILE A 8 11.12 -19.19 7.76
C ILE A 8 12.62 -19.08 7.47
N SER A 9 12.97 -18.74 6.23
CA SER A 9 14.36 -18.41 5.90
C SER A 9 14.82 -17.16 6.66
N GLU A 10 16.13 -17.03 6.83
CA GLU A 10 16.73 -15.85 7.45
C GLU A 10 16.41 -14.56 6.67
N GLU A 11 16.37 -14.64 5.33
CA GLU A 11 15.96 -13.55 4.47
C GLU A 11 14.52 -13.07 4.78
N ALA A 12 13.58 -14.00 4.91
CA ALA A 12 12.20 -13.69 5.24
C ALA A 12 12.06 -13.10 6.66
N TYR A 13 12.85 -13.59 7.61
CA TYR A 13 12.91 -13.02 8.95
C TYR A 13 13.40 -11.57 8.93
N ASN A 14 14.49 -11.30 8.21
CA ASN A 14 15.06 -9.96 8.09
C ASN A 14 14.10 -8.99 7.40
N ALA A 15 13.40 -9.44 6.35
CA ALA A 15 12.36 -8.65 5.70
C ALA A 15 11.22 -8.30 6.68
N LEU A 16 10.75 -9.29 7.46
CA LEU A 16 9.70 -9.07 8.45
C LEU A 16 10.16 -8.12 9.59
N ALA A 17 11.41 -8.24 10.03
CA ALA A 17 11.99 -7.40 11.07
C ALA A 17 12.09 -5.92 10.65
N ARG A 18 12.34 -5.63 9.36
CA ARG A 18 12.35 -4.27 8.81
C ARG A 18 10.96 -3.65 8.74
N ILE A 19 9.92 -4.46 8.51
CA ILE A 19 8.52 -4.02 8.36
C ILE A 19 7.83 -3.84 9.72
N LYS A 20 8.33 -4.51 10.76
CA LYS A 20 7.82 -4.47 12.12
C LYS A 20 8.07 -3.08 12.74
N GLY A 21 7.03 -2.47 13.32
CA GLY A 21 7.18 -1.21 14.06
C GLY A 21 8.04 -1.35 15.33
N ARG A 22 8.59 -0.24 15.84
CA ARG A 22 9.55 -0.19 16.97
C ARG A 22 9.10 -1.03 18.18
N ASP A 23 7.81 -0.94 18.54
CA ASP A 23 7.20 -1.63 19.68
C ASP A 23 6.12 -2.65 19.26
N GLU A 24 6.08 -3.02 17.97
CA GLU A 24 5.15 -4.03 17.46
C GLU A 24 5.65 -5.44 17.83
N SER A 25 4.79 -6.46 17.92
CA SER A 25 5.24 -7.87 17.99
C SER A 25 5.20 -8.51 16.61
N PHE A 26 6.02 -9.54 16.37
CA PHE A 26 5.99 -10.27 15.10
C PHE A 26 4.60 -10.84 14.79
N THR A 27 3.88 -11.33 15.80
CA THR A 27 2.50 -11.79 15.66
C THR A 27 1.58 -10.69 15.16
N LYS A 28 1.68 -9.46 15.71
CA LYS A 28 0.88 -8.31 15.25
C LYS A 28 1.25 -7.91 13.81
N ALA A 29 2.54 -7.90 13.48
CA ALA A 29 2.98 -7.60 12.12
C ALA A 29 2.43 -8.61 11.10
N ILE A 30 2.52 -9.92 11.40
CA ILE A 30 1.98 -10.98 10.54
C ILE A 30 0.47 -10.82 10.37
N LEU A 31 -0.27 -10.57 11.45
CA LEU A 31 -1.73 -10.37 11.37
C LEU A 31 -2.08 -9.13 10.54
N ARG A 32 -1.36 -8.02 10.70
CA ARG A 32 -1.55 -6.80 9.91
C ARG A 32 -1.31 -7.03 8.43
N LEU A 33 -0.26 -7.77 8.08
CA LEU A 33 0.10 -8.08 6.68
C LEU A 33 -0.85 -9.10 6.03
N THR A 34 -1.32 -10.08 6.80
CA THR A 34 -2.18 -11.15 6.30
C THR A 34 -3.68 -10.83 6.40
N LYS A 35 -4.04 -9.74 7.09
CA LYS A 35 -5.41 -9.23 7.09
C LYS A 35 -5.82 -8.94 5.66
N LYS A 36 -6.74 -9.74 5.11
CA LYS A 36 -7.47 -9.38 3.89
C LYS A 36 -7.99 -7.96 4.09
N LYS A 37 -7.64 -7.03 3.18
CA LYS A 37 -8.20 -5.68 3.21
C LYS A 37 -9.71 -5.83 3.14
N ALA A 38 -10.38 -5.61 4.27
CA ALA A 38 -11.84 -5.72 4.37
C ALA A 38 -12.51 -4.54 3.64
N ALA A 39 -11.81 -3.41 3.53
CA ALA A 39 -12.16 -2.36 2.61
C ALA A 39 -11.64 -2.76 1.23
N GLY A 40 -12.49 -2.68 0.21
CA GLY A 40 -12.11 -2.88 -1.19
C GLY A 40 -10.85 -2.10 -1.57
N ASN A 41 -10.28 -2.40 -2.73
CA ASN A 41 -9.13 -1.64 -3.16
C ASN A 41 -9.53 -0.15 -3.34
N LEU A 42 -8.59 0.79 -3.27
CA LEU A 42 -8.90 2.22 -3.41
C LEU A 42 -9.68 2.52 -4.70
N LEU A 43 -9.42 1.76 -5.76
CA LEU A 43 -10.13 1.89 -7.03
C LEU A 43 -11.60 1.44 -6.91
N ASP A 44 -11.91 0.40 -6.15
CA ASP A 44 -13.28 -0.04 -5.87
C ASP A 44 -14.04 1.04 -5.08
N TYR A 45 -13.36 1.70 -4.14
CA TYR A 45 -13.94 2.82 -3.38
C TYR A 45 -14.21 4.03 -4.28
N VAL A 46 -13.25 4.44 -5.11
CA VAL A 46 -13.43 5.53 -6.08
C VAL A 46 -14.53 5.22 -7.09
N ARG A 47 -14.63 3.96 -7.54
CA ARG A 47 -15.70 3.51 -8.47
C ARG A 47 -17.09 3.52 -7.84
N SER A 48 -17.21 3.53 -6.52
CA SER A 48 -18.50 3.61 -5.83
C SER A 48 -19.08 5.03 -5.81
N PHE A 49 -18.29 6.05 -6.17
CA PHE A 49 -18.76 7.42 -6.20
C PHE A 49 -19.74 7.64 -7.35
N SER A 50 -20.79 8.42 -7.08
CA SER A 50 -21.55 9.02 -8.17
C SER A 50 -20.65 9.96 -8.98
N PRO A 51 -20.94 10.18 -10.27
CA PRO A 51 -20.19 11.14 -11.07
C PRO A 51 -20.11 12.50 -10.35
N ASP A 52 -18.88 12.98 -10.16
CA ASP A 52 -18.57 14.23 -9.46
C ASP A 52 -17.65 15.07 -10.35
N GLU A 53 -18.16 16.20 -10.84
CA GLU A 53 -17.45 17.08 -11.77
C GLU A 53 -16.26 17.79 -11.12
N GLU A 54 -16.34 18.11 -9.82
CA GLU A 54 -15.26 18.77 -9.11
C GLU A 54 -14.06 17.82 -8.98
N LEU A 55 -14.32 16.58 -8.59
CA LEU A 55 -13.32 15.52 -8.52
C LEU A 55 -12.71 15.23 -9.90
N ALA A 56 -13.53 15.13 -10.95
CA ALA A 56 -13.05 14.93 -12.31
C ALA A 56 -12.11 16.06 -12.76
N SER A 57 -12.53 17.32 -12.57
CA SER A 57 -11.71 18.49 -12.91
C SER A 57 -10.40 18.54 -12.13
N ALA A 58 -10.43 18.18 -10.84
CA ALA A 58 -9.23 18.14 -10.01
C ALA A 58 -8.24 17.07 -10.48
N VAL A 59 -8.72 15.87 -10.85
CA VAL A 59 -7.89 14.78 -11.38
C VAL A 59 -7.27 15.17 -12.73
N GLU A 60 -8.06 15.76 -13.64
CA GLU A 60 -7.58 16.24 -14.94
C GLU A 60 -6.45 17.27 -14.78
N LYS A 61 -6.64 18.27 -13.91
CA LYS A 61 -5.59 19.28 -13.62
C LYS A 61 -4.30 18.66 -13.10
N VAL A 62 -4.37 17.61 -12.28
CA VAL A 62 -3.18 16.91 -11.78
C VAL A 62 -2.50 16.13 -12.90
N LEU A 63 -3.26 15.45 -13.75
CA LEU A 63 -2.72 14.70 -14.90
C LEU A 63 -2.05 15.63 -15.91
N GLU A 64 -2.66 16.77 -16.22
CA GLU A 64 -2.04 17.78 -17.09
C GLU A 64 -0.70 18.28 -16.52
N LYS A 65 -0.68 18.61 -15.22
CA LYS A 65 0.56 19.04 -14.55
C LYS A 65 1.63 17.95 -14.62
N ARG A 66 1.25 16.68 -14.43
CA ARG A 66 2.18 15.54 -14.53
C ARG A 66 2.66 15.28 -15.95
N GLY A 67 1.81 15.43 -16.97
CA GLY A 67 2.21 15.31 -18.37
C GLY A 67 3.15 16.44 -18.83
N LYS A 68 2.99 17.64 -18.26
CA LYS A 68 3.90 18.78 -18.48
C LYS A 68 5.24 18.60 -17.77
N LEU A 69 5.28 17.84 -16.67
CA LEU A 69 6.51 17.43 -16.01
C LEU A 69 7.14 16.27 -16.83
N ARG A 70 7.84 16.60 -17.91
CA ARG A 70 8.84 15.68 -18.48
C ARG A 70 9.87 15.41 -17.40
N LEU A 71 9.72 14.30 -16.69
CA LEU A 71 10.78 13.75 -15.85
C LEU A 71 11.99 13.61 -16.78
N ARG A 72 13.04 14.39 -16.51
CA ARG A 72 14.34 14.14 -17.15
C ARG A 72 14.72 12.72 -16.74
N SER A 73 14.77 11.81 -17.70
CA SER A 73 15.40 10.52 -17.49
C SER A 73 16.80 10.81 -16.93
N PRO A 74 17.16 10.26 -15.76
CA PRO A 74 18.56 10.31 -15.35
C PRO A 74 19.36 9.60 -16.44
N GLU A 75 20.27 10.33 -17.07
CA GLU A 75 21.29 9.74 -17.94
C GLU A 75 22.09 8.76 -17.07
N LEU A 76 22.03 7.47 -17.43
CA LEU A 76 22.87 6.41 -16.87
C LEU A 76 24.22 6.40 -17.57
#